data_AF-A0A383EW87-F1
#
_entry.id   AF-A0A383EW87-F1
#
_cell.length_a   1.000
_cell.length_b   1.000
_cell.length_c   1.000
_cell.angle_alpha   90.00
_cell.angle_beta   90.00
_cell.angle_gamma   90.00
#
_symmetry.space_group_name_H-M   'P 1'
#
loop_
_entity.id
_entity.type
_entity.pdbx_description
1 polymer ?
#
loop_
_entity_poly.entity_id
_entity_poly.type
_entity_poly.pdbx_seq_one_letter_code
_entity_poly.pdbx_strand_id
1 'polypeptide(L)'
;EVQLEPDKSVKFDPDIELMENEDGSADVNFDPNAPIDTANIPHDANLADYIEDNDLGRLSSDLLAGFESDKDSRKDWEESYVKGLDMLGFKYEDRTQPFEGSSGVVHPLLAESVTQFQAQAYKELLPPSGPVRTQVVGLSTPEVQDQAKRVQEFMNYQITDVMREYDPDMDQLLFYLPLAGSAFKKVYYDSLMKRAVAKFIAGEDLVINYMATDLENADRVTHIIKTSS
;
A
#
# COMPACT_ATOMS: atom_id res chain seq x y z
N GLU A 1 -10.44 7.62 -79.98
CA GLU A 1 -10.54 7.30 -78.54
C GLU A 1 -9.83 5.98 -78.29
N VAL A 2 -8.95 5.93 -77.29
CA VAL A 2 -8.33 4.70 -76.81
C VAL A 2 -8.75 4.58 -75.35
N GLN A 3 -9.51 3.53 -75.03
CA GLN A 3 -9.99 3.23 -73.69
C GLN A 3 -8.86 2.64 -72.85
N LEU A 4 -8.68 3.17 -71.64
CA LEU A 4 -7.74 2.70 -70.63
C LEU A 4 -8.44 1.64 -69.76
N GLU A 5 -7.87 0.43 -69.69
CA GLU A 5 -8.20 -0.54 -68.64
C GLU A 5 -7.34 -0.27 -67.39
N PRO A 6 -7.90 -0.31 -66.17
CA PRO A 6 -7.14 -0.15 -64.95
C PRO A 6 -6.71 -1.54 -64.45
N ASP A 7 -5.45 -1.91 -64.66
CA ASP A 7 -4.88 -3.10 -64.03
C ASP A 7 -3.70 -2.72 -63.15
N LYS A 8 -3.95 -2.66 -61.84
CA LYS A 8 -2.95 -2.83 -60.78
C LYS A 8 -3.60 -3.53 -59.60
N SER A 9 -3.63 -4.85 -59.69
CA SER A 9 -3.78 -5.71 -58.52
C SER A 9 -2.51 -5.58 -57.65
N VAL A 10 -2.62 -4.86 -56.53
CA VAL A 10 -1.58 -4.81 -55.50
C VAL A 10 -1.71 -6.09 -54.68
N LYS A 11 -0.66 -6.91 -54.68
CA LYS A 11 -0.58 -8.10 -53.82
C LYS A 11 -0.36 -7.64 -52.38
N PHE A 12 -1.23 -8.07 -51.47
CA PHE A 12 -1.05 -7.89 -50.03
C PHE A 12 -0.17 -9.03 -49.50
N ASP A 13 0.93 -8.67 -48.83
CA ASP A 13 1.74 -9.60 -48.04
C ASP A 13 0.95 -9.98 -46.77
N PRO A 14 1.12 -11.22 -46.25
CA PRO A 14 0.35 -11.74 -45.12
C PRO A 14 0.77 -11.18 -43.74
N ASP A 15 1.77 -10.31 -43.68
CA ASP A 15 2.36 -9.77 -42.43
C ASP A 15 1.87 -8.35 -42.08
N ILE A 16 0.78 -7.88 -42.69
CA ILE A 16 0.25 -6.52 -42.50
C ILE A 16 -1.06 -6.60 -41.71
N GLU A 17 -1.05 -6.11 -40.47
CA GLU A 17 -2.27 -5.89 -39.68
C GLU A 17 -2.86 -4.52 -40.00
N LEU A 18 -4.12 -4.52 -40.40
CA LEU A 18 -4.91 -3.32 -40.69
C LEU A 18 -5.82 -3.05 -39.50
N MET A 19 -5.56 -1.98 -38.75
CA MET A 19 -6.48 -1.49 -37.72
C MET A 19 -7.32 -0.35 -38.30
N GLU A 20 -8.63 -0.55 -38.34
CA GLU A 20 -9.59 0.44 -38.84
C GLU A 20 -10.18 1.22 -37.66
N ASN A 21 -9.90 2.52 -37.60
CA ASN A 21 -10.35 3.40 -36.53
C ASN A 21 -11.78 3.90 -36.81
N GLU A 22 -12.53 4.30 -35.76
CA GLU A 22 -13.95 4.72 -35.85
C GLU A 22 -14.21 5.95 -36.76
N ASP A 23 -13.17 6.67 -37.20
CA ASP A 23 -13.26 7.79 -38.15
C ASP A 23 -13.10 7.36 -39.64
N GLY A 24 -13.05 6.06 -39.92
CA GLY A 24 -12.89 5.53 -41.28
C GLY A 24 -11.48 5.69 -41.85
N SER A 25 -10.49 5.96 -41.00
CA SER A 25 -9.06 5.88 -41.33
C SER A 25 -8.53 4.49 -40.98
N ALA A 26 -7.63 3.97 -41.81
CA ALA A 26 -6.96 2.70 -41.58
C ALA A 26 -5.47 2.97 -41.37
N ASP A 27 -4.97 2.61 -40.19
CA ASP A 27 -3.54 2.63 -39.91
C ASP A 27 -2.96 1.29 -40.34
N VAL A 28 -2.05 1.35 -41.31
CA VAL A 28 -1.38 0.17 -41.88
C VAL A 28 -0.06 -0.01 -41.15
N ASN A 29 0.01 -0.97 -40.23
CA ASN A 29 1.25 -1.30 -39.56
C ASN A 29 2.05 -2.29 -40.41
N PHE A 30 3.21 -1.86 -40.91
CA PHE A 30 4.07 -2.64 -41.81
C PHE A 30 5.17 -3.43 -41.08
N ASP A 31 5.23 -3.35 -39.75
CA ASP A 31 6.17 -4.13 -38.95
C ASP A 31 5.60 -4.35 -37.53
N PRO A 32 5.11 -5.57 -37.21
CA PRO A 32 4.60 -5.88 -35.87
C PRO A 32 5.69 -5.93 -34.78
N ASN A 33 6.97 -5.74 -35.13
CA ASN A 33 8.07 -5.55 -34.18
C ASN A 33 8.65 -4.12 -34.19
N ALA A 34 7.99 -3.17 -34.86
CA ALA A 34 8.44 -1.78 -34.81
C ALA A 34 8.39 -1.26 -33.37
N PRO A 35 9.48 -0.67 -32.86
CA PRO A 35 9.47 -0.07 -31.53
C PRO A 35 8.37 0.99 -31.48
N ILE A 36 7.52 0.92 -30.45
CA ILE A 36 6.46 1.90 -30.16
C ILE A 36 7.05 3.29 -30.34
N ASP A 37 6.45 4.12 -31.20
CA ASP A 37 6.92 5.47 -31.47
C ASP A 37 6.63 6.36 -30.24
N THR A 38 7.50 6.23 -29.24
CA THR A 38 7.44 6.93 -27.94
C THR A 38 7.46 8.45 -28.08
N ALA A 39 7.81 8.99 -29.25
CA ALA A 39 7.84 10.42 -29.52
C ALA A 39 6.44 11.08 -29.50
N ASN A 40 5.36 10.31 -29.70
CA ASN A 40 3.99 10.83 -29.76
C ASN A 40 3.16 10.54 -28.50
N ILE A 41 3.73 9.92 -27.46
CA ILE A 41 3.01 9.63 -26.22
C ILE A 41 3.03 10.89 -25.32
N PRO A 42 1.88 11.50 -25.01
CA PRO A 42 1.81 12.56 -24.01
C PRO A 42 2.36 12.06 -22.67
N HIS A 43 3.08 12.90 -21.93
CA HIS A 43 3.66 12.52 -20.63
C HIS A 43 2.61 11.99 -19.63
N ASP A 44 1.36 12.43 -19.74
CA ASP A 44 0.26 12.05 -18.85
C ASP A 44 -0.64 10.95 -19.43
N ALA A 45 -0.23 10.31 -20.53
CA ALA A 45 -1.01 9.26 -21.17
C ALA A 45 -0.88 7.92 -20.44
N ASN A 46 -1.96 7.13 -20.46
CA ASN A 46 -1.97 5.79 -19.92
C ASN A 46 -1.16 4.86 -20.83
N LEU A 47 0.01 4.41 -20.37
CA LEU A 47 0.91 3.55 -21.14
C LEU A 47 0.30 2.19 -21.48
N ALA A 48 -0.71 1.73 -20.73
CA ALA A 48 -1.38 0.47 -21.03
C ALA A 48 -2.08 0.48 -22.39
N ASP A 49 -2.51 1.65 -22.88
CA ASP A 49 -3.22 1.75 -24.17
C ASP A 49 -2.27 1.69 -25.38
N TYR A 50 -0.95 1.73 -25.14
CA TYR A 50 0.10 1.75 -26.17
C TYR A 50 0.99 0.50 -26.18
N ILE A 51 0.77 -0.44 -25.25
CA ILE A 51 1.50 -1.70 -25.15
C ILE A 51 0.62 -2.80 -25.76
N GLU A 52 1.22 -3.74 -26.48
CA GLU A 52 0.49 -4.88 -27.04
C GLU A 52 -0.12 -5.77 -25.95
N ASP A 53 -1.31 -6.32 -26.22
CA ASP A 53 -2.05 -7.18 -25.30
C ASP A 53 -1.24 -8.38 -24.79
N ASN A 54 -0.34 -8.93 -25.61
CA ASN A 54 0.52 -10.05 -25.24
C ASN A 54 1.53 -9.65 -24.15
N ASP A 55 2.17 -8.50 -24.30
CA ASP A 55 3.13 -7.98 -23.32
C ASP A 55 2.42 -7.49 -22.05
N LEU A 56 1.24 -6.87 -22.17
CA LEU A 56 0.37 -6.58 -21.03
C LEU A 56 0.00 -7.85 -20.25
N GLY A 57 -0.36 -8.92 -20.96
CA GLY A 57 -0.70 -10.21 -20.36
C GLY A 57 0.46 -10.84 -19.58
N ARG A 58 1.68 -10.75 -20.13
CA ARG A 58 2.90 -11.20 -19.44
C ARG A 58 3.18 -10.37 -18.18
N LEU A 59 3.16 -9.04 -18.29
CA LEU A 59 3.37 -8.14 -17.15
C LEU A 59 2.33 -8.35 -16.05
N SER A 60 1.06 -8.53 -16.41
CA SER A 60 -0.02 -8.83 -15.47
C SER A 60 0.23 -10.16 -14.74
N SER A 61 0.64 -11.20 -15.48
CA SER A 61 0.95 -12.51 -14.90
C SER A 61 2.13 -12.44 -13.93
N ASP A 62 3.21 -11.73 -14.28
CA ASP A 62 4.38 -11.56 -13.42
C ASP A 62 4.05 -10.76 -12.14
N LEU A 63 3.24 -9.70 -12.26
CA LEU A 63 2.78 -8.91 -11.12
C LEU A 63 1.90 -9.73 -10.17
N LEU A 64 0.95 -10.50 -10.71
CA LEU A 64 0.06 -11.35 -9.92
C LEU A 64 0.84 -12.49 -9.25
N ALA A 65 1.71 -13.18 -9.99
CA ALA A 65 2.54 -14.25 -9.44
C ALA A 65 3.42 -13.74 -8.29
N GLY A 66 4.00 -12.55 -8.45
CA GLY A 66 4.75 -11.91 -7.39
C GLY A 66 3.87 -11.59 -6.16
N PHE A 67 2.71 -10.98 -6.36
CA PHE A 67 1.79 -10.68 -5.26
C PHE A 67 1.36 -11.94 -4.50
N GLU A 68 1.02 -13.02 -5.22
CA GLU A 68 0.66 -14.31 -4.63
C GLU A 68 1.82 -14.90 -3.82
N SER A 69 3.05 -14.85 -4.37
CA SER A 69 4.24 -15.31 -3.64
C SER A 69 4.47 -14.54 -2.34
N ASP A 70 4.30 -13.21 -2.34
CA ASP A 70 4.45 -12.41 -1.12
C ASP A 70 3.35 -12.73 -0.11
N LYS A 71 2.11 -12.92 -0.58
CA LYS A 71 0.97 -13.29 0.25
C LYS A 71 1.16 -14.67 0.89
N ASP A 72 1.64 -15.65 0.12
CA ASP A 72 1.89 -17.00 0.62
C ASP A 72 3.02 -17.01 1.65
N SER A 73 4.05 -16.16 1.47
CA SER A 73 5.17 -16.04 2.42
C SER A 73 4.75 -15.66 3.85
N ARG A 74 3.62 -14.94 4.00
CA ARG A 74 3.11 -14.47 5.29
C ARG A 74 1.96 -15.30 5.87
N LYS A 75 1.60 -16.42 5.23
CA LYS A 75 0.45 -17.24 5.65
C LYS A 75 0.53 -17.68 7.11
N ASP A 76 1.70 -18.15 7.55
CA ASP A 76 1.92 -18.59 8.93
C ASP A 76 1.74 -17.46 9.96
N TRP A 77 2.18 -16.25 9.59
CA TRP A 77 1.98 -15.05 10.40
C TRP A 77 0.48 -14.68 10.47
N GLU A 78 -0.23 -14.72 9.35
CA GLU A 78 -1.66 -14.41 9.29
C GLU A 78 -2.49 -15.39 10.14
N GLU A 79 -2.19 -16.69 10.06
CA GLU A 79 -2.82 -17.70 10.93
C GLU A 79 -2.54 -17.46 12.42
N SER A 80 -1.31 -17.05 12.76
CA SER A 80 -0.92 -16.75 14.14
C SER A 80 -1.64 -15.51 14.67
N TYR A 81 -1.79 -14.49 13.82
CA TYR A 81 -2.51 -13.26 14.12
C TYR A 81 -4.00 -13.51 14.35
N VAL A 82 -4.66 -14.29 13.48
CA VAL A 82 -6.08 -14.67 13.65
C VAL A 82 -6.28 -15.46 14.95
N LYS A 83 -5.44 -16.46 15.22
CA LYS A 83 -5.47 -17.22 16.48
C LYS A 83 -5.26 -16.31 17.70
N GLY A 84 -4.36 -15.34 17.61
CA GLY A 84 -4.11 -14.35 18.67
C GLY A 84 -5.34 -13.49 18.96
N LEU A 85 -6.06 -13.04 17.92
CA LEU A 85 -7.32 -12.31 18.07
C LEU A 85 -8.43 -13.14 18.70
N ASP A 86 -8.56 -14.41 18.30
CA ASP A 86 -9.55 -15.33 18.88
C ASP A 86 -9.26 -15.59 20.37
N MET A 87 -7.98 -15.65 20.76
CA MET A 87 -7.54 -15.76 22.16
C MET A 87 -7.81 -14.51 23.01
N LEU A 88 -8.25 -13.39 22.43
CA LEU A 88 -8.71 -12.23 23.20
C LEU A 88 -10.18 -12.38 23.63
N GLY A 89 -10.90 -13.36 23.07
CA GLY A 89 -12.24 -13.72 23.53
C GLY A 89 -13.34 -12.74 23.13
N PHE A 90 -13.14 -11.93 22.09
CA PHE A 90 -14.16 -11.02 21.58
C PHE A 90 -15.37 -11.74 20.96
N LYS A 91 -15.20 -13.00 20.57
CA LYS A 91 -16.28 -13.88 20.08
C LYS A 91 -16.41 -15.08 21.01
N TYR A 92 -17.62 -15.28 21.53
CA TYR A 92 -17.99 -16.51 22.21
C TYR A 92 -18.27 -17.57 21.14
N GLU A 93 -17.42 -18.59 21.06
CA GLU A 93 -17.74 -19.79 20.28
C GLU A 93 -18.48 -20.79 21.18
N ASP A 94 -19.69 -21.17 20.78
CA ASP A 94 -20.42 -22.27 21.40
C ASP A 94 -19.68 -23.58 21.10
N ARG A 95 -18.84 -24.02 22.04
CA ARG A 95 -18.14 -25.29 21.88
C ARG A 95 -19.12 -26.44 22.13
N THR A 96 -19.12 -27.39 21.21
CA THR A 96 -19.90 -28.65 21.29
C THR A 96 -19.12 -29.80 21.93
N GLN A 97 -17.84 -29.59 22.26
CA GLN A 97 -16.99 -30.56 22.96
C GLN A 97 -16.37 -29.96 24.22
N PRO A 98 -16.28 -30.72 25.34
CA PRO A 98 -16.73 -32.11 25.53
C PRO A 98 -18.26 -32.26 25.70
N PHE A 99 -19.00 -31.16 25.82
CA PHE A 99 -20.47 -31.12 25.78
C PHE A 99 -20.94 -29.80 25.15
N GLU A 100 -22.17 -29.76 24.65
CA GLU A 100 -22.82 -28.58 24.06
C GLU A 100 -22.94 -27.46 25.11
N GLY A 101 -22.33 -26.30 24.83
CA GLY A 101 -22.25 -25.18 25.76
C GLY A 101 -21.02 -25.21 26.68
N SER A 102 -19.99 -25.99 26.35
CA SER A 102 -18.73 -25.95 27.11
C SER A 102 -18.03 -24.60 26.90
N SER A 103 -17.93 -23.78 27.95
CA SER A 103 -17.24 -22.49 27.87
C SER A 103 -15.73 -22.70 27.71
N GLY A 104 -15.17 -22.23 26.60
CA GLY A 104 -13.73 -22.03 26.49
C GLY A 104 -13.30 -20.97 27.50
N VAL A 105 -12.42 -21.32 28.43
CA VAL A 105 -11.78 -20.32 29.30
C VAL A 105 -10.74 -19.59 28.47
N VAL A 106 -11.14 -18.46 27.90
CA VAL A 106 -10.18 -17.50 27.37
C VAL A 106 -9.53 -16.82 28.56
N HIS A 107 -8.20 -16.87 28.65
CA HIS A 107 -7.50 -16.26 29.78
C HIS A 107 -7.50 -14.74 29.59
N PRO A 108 -8.14 -13.95 30.48
CA PRO A 108 -8.25 -12.49 30.33
C PRO A 108 -6.91 -11.74 30.43
N LEU A 109 -5.82 -12.46 30.72
CA LEU A 109 -4.50 -11.88 30.97
C LEU A 109 -3.86 -11.38 29.68
N LEU A 110 -4.17 -11.98 28.53
CA LEU A 110 -3.72 -11.46 27.23
C LEU A 110 -4.38 -10.11 26.94
N ALA A 111 -5.70 -10.02 27.07
CA ALA A 111 -6.44 -8.77 26.87
C ALA A 111 -6.01 -7.68 27.88
N GLU A 112 -5.80 -8.05 29.14
CA GLU A 112 -5.28 -7.15 30.16
C GLU A 112 -3.86 -6.66 29.81
N SER A 113 -2.96 -7.56 29.43
CA SER A 113 -1.57 -7.22 29.07
C SER A 113 -1.51 -6.30 27.86
N VAL A 114 -2.34 -6.55 26.84
CA VAL A 114 -2.45 -5.69 25.65
C VAL A 114 -2.96 -4.30 26.01
N THR A 115 -3.98 -4.22 26.86
CA THR A 115 -4.53 -2.95 27.35
C THR A 115 -3.50 -2.18 28.18
N GLN A 116 -2.75 -2.87 29.04
CA GLN A 116 -1.66 -2.27 29.83
C GLN A 116 -0.53 -1.76 28.92
N PHE A 117 -0.12 -2.54 27.93
CA PHE A 117 0.88 -2.13 26.93
C PHE A 117 0.42 -0.87 26.19
N GLN A 118 -0.80 -0.87 25.65
CA GLN A 118 -1.39 0.27 24.96
C GLN A 118 -1.40 1.50 25.85
N ALA A 119 -1.92 1.40 27.08
CA ALA A 119 -2.02 2.53 28.01
C ALA A 119 -0.65 3.09 28.43
N GLN A 120 0.38 2.25 28.54
CA GLN A 120 1.73 2.67 28.89
C GLN A 120 2.46 3.29 27.68
N ALA A 121 2.41 2.62 26.52
CA ALA A 121 3.03 3.10 25.30
C ALA A 121 2.39 4.41 24.82
N TYR A 122 1.07 4.54 24.93
CA TYR A 122 0.34 5.75 24.55
C TYR A 122 0.83 6.97 25.33
N LYS A 123 1.00 6.84 26.66
CA LYS A 123 1.50 7.94 27.51
C LYS A 123 2.93 8.36 27.19
N GLU A 124 3.80 7.39 26.86
CA GLU A 124 5.20 7.65 26.52
C GLU A 124 5.36 8.27 25.12
N LEU A 125 4.58 7.79 24.15
CA LEU A 125 4.67 8.22 22.76
C LEU A 125 3.88 9.50 22.48
N LEU A 126 2.77 9.72 23.19
CA LEU A 126 1.92 10.91 23.08
C LEU A 126 1.80 11.60 24.45
N PRO A 127 2.91 12.15 24.99
CA PRO A 127 2.86 12.89 26.23
C PRO A 127 2.13 14.22 26.03
N PRO A 128 1.55 14.81 27.09
CA PRO A 128 0.89 16.12 27.01
C PRO A 128 1.80 17.26 26.53
N SER A 129 3.12 17.11 26.65
CA SER A 129 4.11 18.08 26.14
C SER A 129 4.38 17.95 24.64
N GLY A 130 3.77 16.98 23.95
CA GLY A 130 3.94 16.71 22.54
C GLY A 130 4.93 15.56 22.25
N PRO A 131 4.68 14.76 21.19
CA PRO A 131 5.48 13.58 20.83
C PRO A 131 6.90 13.91 20.35
N VAL A 132 7.14 15.11 19.85
CA VAL A 132 8.42 15.48 19.23
C VAL A 132 9.32 16.20 20.22
N ARG A 133 10.57 15.73 20.30
CA ARG A 133 11.67 16.35 21.06
C ARG A 133 12.86 16.57 20.13
N THR A 134 13.41 17.78 20.13
CA THR A 134 14.59 18.12 19.32
C THR A 134 15.85 18.07 20.17
N GLN A 135 16.93 17.55 19.61
CA GLN A 135 18.26 17.60 20.20
C GLN A 135 19.20 18.35 19.27
N VAL A 136 19.92 19.34 19.80
CA VAL A 136 20.95 20.06 19.05
C VAL A 136 22.20 19.17 18.98
N VAL A 137 22.62 18.84 17.76
CA VAL A 137 23.85 18.09 17.50
C VAL A 137 24.95 19.08 17.11
N GLY A 138 26.06 19.09 17.85
CA GLY A 138 27.21 19.96 17.57
C GLY A 138 27.29 21.20 18.46
N LEU A 139 27.80 22.31 17.91
CA LEU A 139 28.02 23.54 18.67
C LEU A 139 26.66 24.19 18.99
N SER A 140 26.34 24.25 20.27
CA SER A 140 25.10 24.86 20.75
C SER A 140 25.25 26.38 20.84
N THR A 141 24.75 27.11 19.85
CA THR A 141 24.56 28.57 19.93
C THR A 141 23.12 28.91 20.33
N PRO A 142 22.86 30.09 20.90
CA PRO A 142 21.49 30.52 21.24
C PRO A 142 20.53 30.47 20.04
N GLU A 143 20.99 30.84 18.85
CA GLU A 143 20.17 30.86 17.64
C GLU A 143 19.75 29.46 17.19
N VAL A 144 20.64 28.47 17.34
CA VAL A 144 20.35 27.07 17.03
C VAL A 144 19.39 26.46 18.05
N GLN A 145 19.49 26.86 19.32
CA GLN A 145 18.52 26.44 20.35
C GLN A 145 17.13 27.01 20.07
N ASP A 146 17.03 28.30 19.71
CA ASP A 146 15.76 28.92 19.33
C ASP A 146 15.18 28.30 18.06
N GLN A 147 16.02 27.93 17.09
CA GLN A 147 15.58 27.18 15.92
C GLN A 147 15.05 25.79 16.29
N ALA A 148 15.77 25.04 17.13
CA ALA A 148 15.34 23.72 17.57
C ALA A 148 13.98 23.79 18.28
N LYS A 149 13.79 24.78 19.17
CA LYS A 149 12.52 25.01 19.85
C LYS A 149 11.38 25.31 18.87
N ARG A 150 11.60 26.16 17.88
CA ARG A 150 10.59 26.46 16.84
C ARG A 150 10.22 25.22 16.03
N VAL A 151 11.19 24.40 15.64
CA VAL A 151 10.94 23.14 14.93
C VAL A 151 10.15 22.17 15.81
N GLN A 152 10.52 22.06 17.09
CA GLN A 152 9.80 21.23 18.04
C GLN A 152 8.34 21.65 18.20
N GLU A 153 8.10 22.95 18.43
CA GLU A 153 6.75 23.51 18.57
C GLU A 153 5.92 23.30 17.29
N PHE A 154 6.52 23.56 16.12
CA PHE A 154 5.84 23.37 14.83
C PHE A 154 5.47 21.90 14.57
N MET A 155 6.39 20.97 14.80
CA MET A 155 6.13 19.55 14.56
C MET A 155 5.10 18.98 15.55
N ASN A 156 5.14 19.42 16.81
CA ASN A 156 4.11 19.06 17.78
C ASN A 156 2.75 19.60 17.35
N TYR A 157 2.64 20.88 17.01
CA TYR A 157 1.40 21.48 16.48
C TYR A 157 0.84 20.72 15.26
N GLN A 158 1.72 20.30 14.34
CA GLN A 158 1.30 19.52 13.18
C GLN A 158 0.68 18.17 13.57
N ILE A 159 1.27 17.46 14.52
CA ILE A 159 0.77 16.14 14.93
C ILE A 159 -0.45 16.26 15.84
N THR A 160 -0.46 17.20 16.79
CA THR A 160 -1.52 17.30 17.81
C THR A 160 -2.76 18.05 17.32
N ASP A 161 -2.59 19.12 16.55
CA ASP A 161 -3.70 20.01 16.18
C ASP A 161 -4.12 19.86 14.72
N VAL A 162 -3.14 19.73 13.82
CA VAL A 162 -3.42 19.63 12.38
C VAL A 162 -3.81 18.21 11.99
N MET A 163 -3.10 17.19 12.45
CA MET A 163 -3.38 15.76 12.19
C MET A 163 -4.30 15.15 13.25
N ARG A 164 -5.55 15.57 13.31
CA ARG A 164 -6.52 15.08 14.32
C ARG A 164 -6.72 13.57 14.30
N GLU A 165 -6.56 12.94 13.15
CA GLU A 165 -6.69 11.49 12.97
C GLU A 165 -5.48 10.72 13.54
N TYR A 166 -4.36 11.39 13.78
CA TYR A 166 -3.13 10.75 14.24
C TYR A 166 -3.29 10.09 15.61
N ASP A 167 -3.97 10.76 16.53
CA ASP A 167 -4.17 10.28 17.90
C ASP A 167 -4.99 8.97 17.95
N PRO A 168 -6.21 8.89 17.40
CA PRO A 168 -6.97 7.65 17.37
C PRO A 168 -6.30 6.55 16.51
N ASP A 169 -5.66 6.90 15.40
CA ASP A 169 -4.91 5.93 14.58
C ASP A 169 -3.72 5.34 15.35
N MET A 170 -3.01 6.17 16.12
CA MET A 170 -1.88 5.72 16.95
C MET A 170 -2.35 4.84 18.10
N ASP A 171 -3.47 5.19 18.75
CA ASP A 171 -4.06 4.37 19.80
C ASP A 171 -4.46 2.98 19.29
N GLN A 172 -5.13 2.94 18.13
CA GLN A 172 -5.48 1.69 17.46
C GLN A 172 -4.22 0.88 17.09
N LEU A 173 -3.20 1.54 16.52
CA LEU A 173 -1.92 0.90 16.18
C LEU A 173 -1.28 0.23 17.41
N LEU A 174 -1.24 0.92 18.55
CA LEU A 174 -0.66 0.39 19.79
C LEU A 174 -1.43 -0.78 20.38
N PHE A 175 -2.73 -0.89 20.11
CA PHE A 175 -3.52 -2.07 20.47
C PHE A 175 -3.17 -3.29 19.60
N TYR A 176 -3.01 -3.11 18.30
CA TYR A 176 -2.69 -4.21 17.37
C TYR A 176 -1.23 -4.66 17.43
N LEU A 177 -0.29 -3.75 17.70
CA LEU A 177 1.14 -4.03 17.73
C LEU A 177 1.54 -5.25 18.60
N PRO A 178 1.11 -5.39 19.86
CA PRO A 178 1.48 -6.55 20.69
C PRO A 178 0.82 -7.86 20.23
N LEU A 179 -0.23 -7.80 19.43
CA LEU A 179 -0.96 -8.97 18.92
C LEU A 179 -0.37 -9.46 17.59
N ALA A 180 -0.14 -8.52 16.68
CA ALA A 180 0.39 -8.75 15.34
C ALA A 180 1.92 -8.90 15.34
N GLY A 181 2.61 -8.44 16.39
CA GLY A 181 4.06 -8.33 16.47
C GLY A 181 4.65 -7.20 15.62
N SER A 182 3.93 -6.78 14.58
CA SER A 182 4.28 -5.66 13.70
C SER A 182 3.05 -4.81 13.40
N ALA A 183 3.26 -3.52 13.22
CA ALA A 183 2.23 -2.57 12.82
C ALA A 183 2.83 -1.53 11.90
N PHE A 184 2.06 -1.08 10.91
CA PHE A 184 2.58 -0.25 9.84
C PHE A 184 1.87 1.09 9.81
N LYS A 185 2.62 2.14 9.45
CA LYS A 185 2.09 3.50 9.30
C LYS A 185 2.57 4.07 7.97
N LYS A 186 1.64 4.48 7.12
CA LYS A 186 1.94 5.13 5.85
C LYS A 186 1.79 6.62 6.00
N VAL A 187 2.91 7.33 5.81
CA VAL A 187 2.97 8.79 5.83
C VAL A 187 3.09 9.29 4.40
N TYR A 188 2.18 10.18 3.98
CA TYR A 188 2.18 10.76 2.65
C TYR A 188 1.66 12.19 2.69
N TYR A 189 1.99 12.98 1.67
CA TYR A 189 1.43 14.32 1.51
C TYR A 189 0.13 14.23 0.71
N ASP A 190 -0.98 14.65 1.33
CA ASP A 190 -2.28 14.68 0.67
C ASP A 190 -2.43 16.01 -0.10
N SER A 191 -2.57 15.93 -1.42
CA SER A 191 -2.71 17.10 -2.30
C SER A 191 -4.03 17.85 -2.12
N LEU A 192 -5.09 17.15 -1.71
CA LEU A 192 -6.41 17.73 -1.46
C LEU A 192 -6.44 18.45 -0.12
N MET A 193 -5.94 17.80 0.93
CA MET A 193 -5.90 18.38 2.27
C MET A 193 -4.72 19.34 2.47
N LYS A 194 -3.74 19.36 1.55
CA LYS A 194 -2.51 20.17 1.59
C LYS A 194 -1.71 20.01 2.88
N ARG A 195 -1.75 18.82 3.48
CA ARG A 195 -1.04 18.47 4.72
C ARG A 195 -0.47 17.06 4.62
N ALA A 196 0.52 16.76 5.48
CA ALA A 196 0.94 15.38 5.68
C ALA A 196 -0.15 14.62 6.43
N VAL A 197 -0.39 13.38 5.99
CA VAL A 197 -1.32 12.43 6.62
C VAL A 197 -0.52 11.20 6.99
N ALA A 198 -0.74 10.70 8.19
CA ALA A 198 -0.13 9.48 8.68
C ALA A 198 -1.25 8.50 9.06
N LYS A 199 -1.41 7.45 8.27
CA LYS A 199 -2.51 6.49 8.42
C LYS A 199 -1.99 5.16 8.93
N PHE A 200 -2.67 4.58 9.92
CA PHE A 200 -2.43 3.20 10.35
C PHE A 200 -2.83 2.21 9.25
N ILE A 201 -1.95 1.25 8.96
CA ILE A 201 -2.22 0.12 8.06
C ILE A 201 -2.16 -1.15 8.91
N ALA A 202 -3.27 -1.87 8.96
CA ALA A 202 -3.33 -3.17 9.60
C ALA A 202 -2.39 -4.15 8.88
N GLY A 203 -1.73 -5.05 9.61
CA GLY A 203 -0.80 -6.00 9.00
C GLY A 203 -1.44 -6.89 7.94
N GLU A 204 -2.75 -7.15 8.03
CA GLU A 204 -3.52 -7.87 7.00
C GLU A 204 -3.55 -7.14 5.64
N ASP A 205 -3.53 -5.80 5.66
CA ASP A 205 -3.66 -4.97 4.46
C ASP A 205 -2.31 -4.61 3.84
N LEU A 206 -1.18 -4.96 4.48
CA LEU A 206 0.16 -4.77 3.94
C LEU A 206 0.80 -6.11 3.53
N VAL A 207 1.06 -6.27 2.24
CA VAL A 207 1.69 -7.47 1.67
C VAL A 207 3.12 -7.11 1.28
N ILE A 208 4.06 -7.75 1.99
CA ILE A 208 5.50 -7.63 1.81
C ILE A 208 6.06 -9.04 1.91
N ASN A 209 7.11 -9.32 1.15
CA ASN A 209 7.86 -10.57 1.30
C ASN A 209 8.42 -10.69 2.73
N TYR A 210 7.99 -11.72 3.47
CA TYR A 210 8.38 -11.92 4.87
C TYR A 210 9.87 -12.27 5.05
N MET A 211 10.58 -12.58 3.96
CA MET A 211 12.03 -12.81 3.96
C MET A 211 12.84 -11.50 3.90
N ALA A 212 12.19 -10.36 3.63
CA ALA A 212 12.86 -9.07 3.63
C ALA A 212 13.20 -8.66 5.07
N THR A 213 14.46 -8.28 5.32
CA THR A 213 14.91 -7.83 6.64
C THR A 213 14.37 -6.44 6.99
N ASP A 214 14.18 -5.60 5.97
CA ASP A 214 13.80 -4.20 6.10
C ASP A 214 12.81 -3.83 4.99
N LEU A 215 11.94 -2.87 5.29
CA LEU A 215 10.97 -2.36 4.32
C LEU A 215 11.63 -1.65 3.13
N GLU A 216 12.81 -1.06 3.34
CA GLU A 216 13.57 -0.35 2.29
C GLU A 216 14.24 -1.31 1.30
N ASN A 217 14.55 -2.53 1.75
CA ASN A 217 15.18 -3.57 0.93
C ASN A 217 14.16 -4.54 0.34
N ALA A 218 12.87 -4.36 0.62
CA ALA A 218 11.81 -5.17 0.05
C ALA A 218 11.64 -4.83 -1.43
N ASP A 219 11.75 -5.83 -2.30
CA ASP A 219 11.54 -5.66 -3.74
C ASP A 219 10.14 -5.11 -4.08
N ARG A 220 9.14 -5.45 -3.25
CA ARG A 220 7.76 -5.02 -3.41
C ARG A 220 7.08 -4.79 -2.05
N VAL A 221 6.36 -3.68 -1.97
CA VAL A 221 5.48 -3.32 -0.85
C VAL A 221 4.10 -3.00 -1.40
N THR A 222 3.13 -3.88 -1.14
CA THR A 222 1.77 -3.73 -1.65
C THR A 222 0.82 -3.40 -0.49
N HIS A 223 0.10 -2.28 -0.61
CA HIS A 223 -0.97 -1.92 0.32
C HIS A 223 -2.33 -2.18 -0.32
N ILE A 224 -3.11 -3.07 0.28
CA ILE A 224 -4.46 -3.42 -0.14
C ILE A 224 -5.41 -2.32 0.32
N ILE A 225 -6.11 -1.70 -0.63
CA ILE A 225 -7.13 -0.69 -0.35
C ILE A 225 -8.49 -1.35 -0.54
N LYS A 226 -9.20 -1.59 0.56
CA LYS A 226 -10.58 -2.05 0.54
C LYS A 226 -11.47 -0.87 0.14
N THR A 227 -11.97 -0.89 -1.09
CA THR A 227 -12.92 0.11 -1.59
C THR A 227 -14.33 -0.46 -1.41
N SER A 228 -15.18 0.20 -0.63
CA SER A 228 -16.59 -0.18 -0.57
C SER A 228 -17.23 0.15 -1.91
N SER A 229 -17.70 -0.88 -2.62
CA SER A 229 -18.59 -0.72 -3.78
C SER A 229 -20.00 -0.38 -3.32
#